data_AF-A0A1B7WFB9-F1
#
_entry.id   AF-A0A1B7WFB9-F1
#
_cell.length_a   1.000
_cell.length_b   1.000
_cell.length_c   1.000
_cell.angle_alpha   90.00
_cell.angle_beta   90.00
_cell.angle_gamma   90.00
#
_symmetry.space_group_name_H-M   'P 1'
#
loop_
_entity.id
_entity.type
_entity.pdbx_description
1 polymer ?
#
loop_
_entity_poly.entity_id
_entity_poly.type
_entity_poly.pdbx_seq_one_letter_code
_entity_poly.pdbx_strand_id
1 'polypeptide(L)'
;FILVNGTKMSSSKGVGSSAEEIAALLPPELLRFLMLRTQPRTVINFAPNYETTTRLFRDYDTLINKYSKSPELTEELMPLFYAQVGDEVKTFQPFDFSTLISLLQVPRLNIQDEVVQRSPQPLNEYDQQIINQRIAAAQLWLQDYADEEEKLVLYLEQVPEKANDFNAEQVAYLQKLMENLQNIPNWEAEELQTIIFSTTKELGIQQPIAFKALYLSFLNKEKGPKAGGLLSYLEKYFVISRLQDVVALNAGKEKLEVS
;
A
#
# COMPACT_ATOMS: atom_id res chain seq x y z
N PHE A 1 23.77 -7.53 -15.18
CA PHE A 1 23.67 -6.06 -15.25
C PHE A 1 22.29 -5.67 -14.76
N ILE A 2 22.19 -4.54 -14.05
CA ILE A 2 20.90 -4.03 -13.58
C ILE A 2 20.33 -3.17 -14.70
N LEU A 3 19.08 -3.41 -15.05
CA LEU A 3 18.29 -2.58 -15.93
C LEU A 3 17.26 -1.83 -15.10
N VAL A 4 17.09 -0.54 -15.40
CA VAL A 4 15.93 0.24 -14.99
C VAL A 4 15.07 0.41 -16.24
N ASN A 5 13.82 -0.05 -16.20
CA ASN A 5 12.90 -0.03 -17.35
C ASN A 5 13.51 -0.60 -18.65
N GLY A 6 14.23 -1.72 -18.54
CA GLY A 6 14.82 -2.39 -19.71
C GLY A 6 16.08 -1.70 -20.30
N THR A 7 16.54 -0.59 -19.73
CA THR A 7 17.74 0.13 -20.19
C THR A 7 18.90 -0.06 -19.22
N LYS A 8 20.14 -0.22 -19.74
CA LYS A 8 21.34 -0.31 -18.90
C LYS A 8 21.48 0.96 -18.08
N MET A 9 21.74 0.83 -16.78
CA MET A 9 22.11 1.97 -15.95
C MET A 9 23.31 2.67 -16.58
N SER A 10 23.10 3.91 -17.02
CA SER A 10 24.16 4.77 -17.56
C SER A 10 24.23 6.01 -16.69
N SER A 11 25.39 6.22 -16.06
CA SER A 11 25.68 7.38 -15.22
C SER A 11 25.76 8.72 -15.99
N SER A 12 25.35 8.76 -17.26
CA SER A 12 25.62 9.90 -18.14
C SER A 12 24.44 10.43 -18.97
N LYS A 13 23.21 9.90 -18.85
CA LYS A 13 22.10 10.36 -19.72
C LYS A 13 20.70 10.50 -19.11
N GLY A 14 20.55 10.50 -17.78
CA GLY A 14 19.30 10.97 -17.13
C GLY A 14 18.01 10.22 -17.49
N VAL A 15 18.10 8.99 -17.99
CA VAL A 15 16.92 8.13 -18.26
C VAL A 15 17.11 6.83 -17.48
N GLY A 16 16.41 6.74 -16.34
CA GLY A 16 16.48 5.62 -15.40
C GLY A 16 17.37 5.90 -14.19
N SER A 17 16.97 5.35 -13.04
CA SER A 17 17.66 5.54 -11.77
C SER A 17 19.07 4.98 -11.80
N SER A 18 20.04 5.71 -11.26
CA SER A 18 21.43 5.27 -11.17
C SER A 18 21.63 4.19 -10.10
N ALA A 19 22.75 3.46 -10.14
CA ALA A 19 23.09 2.48 -9.10
C ALA A 19 23.13 3.12 -7.70
N GLU A 20 23.65 4.35 -7.67
CA GLU A 20 23.82 5.15 -6.47
C GLU A 20 22.47 5.60 -5.91
N GLU A 21 21.56 6.03 -6.78
CA GLU A 21 20.18 6.39 -6.43
C GLU A 21 19.40 5.21 -5.83
N ILE A 22 19.50 4.02 -6.44
CA ILE A 22 18.87 2.81 -5.88
C ILE A 22 19.51 2.40 -4.56
N ALA A 23 20.84 2.57 -4.42
CA ALA A 23 21.54 2.28 -3.17
C ALA A 23 21.20 3.28 -2.05
N ALA A 24 20.89 4.53 -2.40
CA ALA A 24 20.39 5.52 -1.46
C ALA A 24 18.93 5.26 -1.06
N LEU A 25 18.12 4.71 -1.98
CA LEU A 25 16.71 4.38 -1.75
C LEU A 25 16.50 3.18 -0.83
N LEU A 26 17.22 2.08 -1.08
CA LEU A 26 16.94 0.79 -0.43
C LEU A 26 17.81 0.59 0.81
N PRO A 27 17.25 0.00 1.90
CA PRO A 27 18.07 -0.52 2.98
C PRO A 27 19.16 -1.46 2.46
N PRO A 28 20.38 -1.46 3.03
CA PRO A 28 21.49 -2.23 2.51
C PRO A 28 21.21 -3.73 2.37
N GLU A 29 20.47 -4.35 3.32
CA GLU A 29 20.06 -5.75 3.20
C GLU A 29 19.14 -5.97 1.98
N LEU A 30 18.20 -5.06 1.74
CA LEU A 30 17.26 -5.19 0.62
C LEU A 30 17.95 -5.00 -0.73
N LEU A 31 18.94 -4.12 -0.81
CA LEU A 31 19.77 -3.99 -2.01
C LEU A 31 20.54 -5.29 -2.28
N ARG A 32 21.18 -5.88 -1.26
CA ARG A 32 21.89 -7.16 -1.41
C ARG A 32 20.92 -8.28 -1.76
N PHE A 33 19.76 -8.34 -1.11
CA PHE A 33 18.72 -9.32 -1.40
C PHE A 33 18.22 -9.21 -2.84
N LEU A 34 18.00 -7.99 -3.35
CA LEU A 34 17.64 -7.75 -4.75
C LEU A 34 18.66 -8.37 -5.71
N MET A 35 19.96 -8.29 -5.40
CA MET A 35 21.02 -8.90 -6.19
C MET A 35 21.00 -10.43 -6.09
N LEU A 36 20.93 -10.95 -4.86
CA LEU A 36 21.12 -12.36 -4.54
C LEU A 36 19.92 -13.24 -4.89
N ARG A 37 18.71 -12.68 -4.90
CA ARG A 37 17.48 -13.43 -5.25
C ARG A 37 17.36 -13.75 -6.73
N THR A 38 18.19 -13.12 -7.57
CA THR A 38 18.21 -13.34 -9.02
C THR A 38 19.26 -14.38 -9.41
N GLN A 39 18.91 -15.27 -10.33
CA GLN A 39 19.84 -16.33 -10.74
C GLN A 39 21.09 -15.75 -11.38
N PRO A 40 22.27 -16.36 -11.16
CA PRO A 40 23.49 -15.96 -11.85
C PRO A 40 23.30 -15.87 -13.36
N ARG A 41 23.91 -14.85 -13.98
CA ARG A 41 23.82 -14.57 -15.43
C ARG A 41 22.43 -14.16 -15.94
N THR A 42 21.47 -13.91 -15.05
CA THR A 42 20.23 -13.23 -15.41
C THR A 42 20.34 -11.72 -15.23
N VAL A 43 19.42 -11.00 -15.84
CA VAL A 43 19.35 -9.55 -15.78
C VAL A 43 18.43 -9.16 -14.65
N ILE A 44 18.89 -8.26 -13.78
CA ILE A 44 18.07 -7.70 -12.72
C ILE A 44 17.31 -6.54 -13.34
N ASN A 45 16.03 -6.72 -13.62
CA ASN A 45 15.16 -5.63 -14.06
C ASN A 45 14.44 -5.05 -12.83
N PHE A 46 14.94 -3.95 -12.31
CA PHE A 46 14.37 -3.26 -11.17
C PHE A 46 14.19 -1.79 -11.52
N ALA A 47 12.94 -1.34 -11.53
CA ALA A 47 12.60 0.07 -11.67
C ALA A 47 11.90 0.50 -10.40
N PRO A 48 12.34 1.56 -9.70
CA PRO A 48 11.83 1.92 -8.37
C PRO A 48 10.42 2.53 -8.41
N ASN A 49 9.50 1.95 -9.18
CA ASN A 49 8.07 2.23 -9.13
C ASN A 49 7.42 1.48 -7.95
N TYR A 50 6.13 1.75 -7.74
CA TYR A 50 5.39 1.20 -6.60
C TYR A 50 5.36 -0.32 -6.60
N GLU A 51 5.11 -0.94 -7.75
CA GLU A 51 4.96 -2.40 -7.86
C GLU A 51 6.26 -3.13 -7.50
N THR A 52 7.39 -2.79 -8.13
CA THR A 52 8.62 -3.56 -7.91
C THR A 52 9.20 -3.29 -6.52
N THR A 53 9.08 -2.06 -6.02
CA THR A 53 9.60 -1.66 -4.71
C THR A 53 8.80 -2.35 -3.62
N THR A 54 7.47 -2.23 -3.61
CA THR A 54 6.63 -2.91 -2.60
C THR A 54 6.76 -4.44 -2.69
N ARG A 55 6.91 -5.01 -3.90
CA ARG A 55 7.18 -6.44 -4.07
C ARG A 55 8.51 -6.85 -3.46
N LEU A 56 9.59 -6.08 -3.65
CA LEU A 56 10.90 -6.39 -3.07
C LEU A 56 10.84 -6.49 -1.54
N PHE A 57 10.21 -5.52 -0.87
CA PHE A 57 10.01 -5.55 0.58
C PHE A 57 9.16 -6.75 1.01
N ARG A 58 8.04 -7.01 0.32
CA ARG A 58 7.14 -8.14 0.61
C ARG A 58 7.84 -9.50 0.47
N ASP A 59 8.62 -9.67 -0.59
CA ASP A 59 9.35 -10.92 -0.85
C ASP A 59 10.37 -11.17 0.27
N TYR A 60 11.08 -10.13 0.71
CA TYR A 60 12.00 -10.21 1.85
C TYR A 60 11.28 -10.57 3.16
N ASP A 61 10.15 -9.90 3.44
CA ASP A 61 9.33 -10.14 4.64
C ASP A 61 8.75 -11.55 4.69
N THR A 62 8.41 -12.08 3.52
CA THR A 62 7.92 -13.46 3.39
C THR A 62 8.99 -14.46 3.84
N LEU A 63 10.25 -14.25 3.45
CA LEU A 63 11.36 -15.11 3.86
C LEU A 63 11.71 -14.93 5.35
N ILE A 64 11.66 -13.70 5.87
CA ILE A 64 11.83 -13.43 7.32
C ILE A 64 10.78 -14.19 8.14
N ASN A 65 9.50 -14.09 7.76
CA ASN A 65 8.41 -14.78 8.44
C ASN A 65 8.54 -16.30 8.34
N LYS A 66 9.01 -16.81 7.20
CA LYS A 66 9.25 -18.24 7.00
C LYS A 66 10.37 -18.74 7.92
N TYR A 67 11.51 -18.07 7.93
CA TYR A 67 12.63 -18.42 8.82
C TYR A 67 12.24 -18.31 10.30
N SER A 68 11.50 -17.28 10.68
CA SER A 68 11.02 -17.11 12.07
C SER A 68 10.12 -18.24 12.56
N LYS A 69 9.40 -18.92 11.66
CA LYS A 69 8.54 -20.07 12.00
C LYS A 69 9.29 -21.40 11.98
N SER A 70 10.30 -21.51 11.12
CA SER A 70 11.11 -22.72 10.94
C SER A 70 12.55 -22.31 10.62
N PRO A 71 13.44 -22.20 11.64
CA PRO A 71 14.78 -21.63 11.51
C PRO A 71 15.79 -22.60 10.87
N GLU A 72 15.43 -23.22 9.75
CA GLU A 72 16.28 -24.10 8.96
C GLU A 72 16.71 -23.38 7.68
N LEU A 73 18.03 -23.24 7.47
CA LEU A 73 18.59 -22.60 6.28
C LEU A 73 18.48 -23.52 5.05
N THR A 74 17.32 -23.47 4.41
CA THR A 74 17.07 -24.11 3.11
C THR A 74 17.63 -23.28 1.95
N GLU A 75 17.78 -23.88 0.77
CA GLU A 75 18.29 -23.20 -0.44
C GLU A 75 17.50 -21.90 -0.76
N GLU A 76 16.19 -21.91 -0.55
CA GLU A 76 15.29 -20.77 -0.75
C GLU A 76 15.62 -19.59 0.17
N LEU A 77 16.16 -19.84 1.37
CA LEU A 77 16.51 -18.81 2.36
C LEU A 77 17.93 -18.30 2.22
N MET A 78 18.75 -18.89 1.34
CA MET A 78 20.13 -18.45 1.14
C MET A 78 20.25 -16.99 0.69
N PRO A 79 19.40 -16.45 -0.20
CA PRO A 79 19.42 -15.03 -0.53
C PRO A 79 19.14 -14.12 0.68
N LEU A 80 18.25 -14.54 1.59
CA LEU A 80 17.97 -13.82 2.84
C LEU A 80 19.20 -13.85 3.77
N PHE A 81 19.79 -15.03 3.98
CA PHE A 81 20.96 -15.20 4.83
C PHE A 81 22.15 -14.34 4.37
N TYR A 82 22.54 -14.47 3.10
CA TYR A 82 23.68 -13.72 2.56
C TYR A 82 23.42 -12.21 2.47
N ALA A 83 22.16 -11.77 2.42
CA ALA A 83 21.82 -10.35 2.42
C ALA A 83 22.08 -9.66 3.78
N GLN A 84 22.06 -10.38 4.90
CA GLN A 84 22.26 -9.80 6.23
C GLN A 84 23.74 -9.70 6.66
N VAL A 85 24.67 -10.39 5.99
CA VAL A 85 26.13 -10.31 6.23
C VAL A 85 26.52 -10.72 7.66
N GLY A 86 25.71 -11.56 8.33
CA GLY A 86 25.98 -12.11 9.66
C GLY A 86 26.10 -13.63 9.66
N ASP A 87 26.37 -14.19 10.84
CA ASP A 87 26.48 -15.65 11.06
C ASP A 87 25.11 -16.33 11.18
N GLU A 88 24.05 -15.55 11.43
CA GLU A 88 22.67 -16.01 11.54
C GLU A 88 21.70 -14.98 10.93
N VAL A 89 20.50 -15.44 10.55
CA VAL A 89 19.42 -14.54 10.11
C VAL A 89 18.79 -13.92 11.35
N LYS A 90 18.89 -12.60 11.46
CA LYS A 90 18.12 -11.83 12.44
C LYS A 90 16.71 -11.61 11.92
N THR A 91 15.72 -12.06 12.69
CA THR A 91 14.30 -11.84 12.41
C THR A 91 13.83 -10.53 13.04
N PHE A 92 12.75 -9.99 12.49
CA PHE A 92 12.05 -8.82 12.99
C PHE A 92 10.57 -8.98 12.66
N GLN A 93 9.70 -8.23 13.35
CA GLN A 93 8.28 -8.11 13.01
C GLN A 93 8.12 -7.20 11.80
N PRO A 94 7.73 -7.73 10.61
CA PRO A 94 7.66 -6.89 9.42
C PRO A 94 6.48 -5.92 9.47
N PHE A 95 6.72 -4.70 9.03
CA PHE A 95 5.66 -3.73 8.75
C PHE A 95 5.55 -3.50 7.25
N ASP A 96 4.33 -3.64 6.72
CA ASP A 96 4.06 -3.63 5.28
C ASP A 96 4.44 -2.27 4.64
N PHE A 97 5.32 -2.32 3.63
CA PHE A 97 5.87 -1.11 3.01
C PHE A 97 4.80 -0.25 2.31
N SER A 98 3.81 -0.88 1.66
CA SER A 98 2.69 -0.14 1.05
C SER A 98 1.83 0.59 2.08
N THR A 99 1.72 0.04 3.29
CA THR A 99 1.02 0.66 4.41
C THR A 99 1.78 1.89 4.89
N LEU A 100 3.12 1.82 5.02
CA LEU A 100 3.95 2.99 5.35
C LEU A 100 3.85 4.09 4.30
N ILE A 101 3.93 3.74 3.02
CA ILE A 101 3.72 4.69 1.91
C ILE A 101 2.37 5.41 2.08
N SER A 102 1.31 4.69 2.45
CA SER A 102 -0.02 5.29 2.63
C SER A 102 -0.09 6.19 3.85
N LEU A 103 0.40 5.73 5.00
CA LEU A 103 0.39 6.44 6.27
C LEU A 103 1.15 7.77 6.19
N LEU A 104 2.32 7.77 5.55
CA LEU A 104 3.18 8.95 5.39
C LEU A 104 2.52 10.10 4.62
N GLN A 105 1.44 9.81 3.88
CA GLN A 105 0.72 10.79 3.08
C GLN A 105 -0.52 11.35 3.79
N VAL A 106 -0.87 10.82 4.97
CA VAL A 106 -2.01 11.31 5.77
C VAL A 106 -1.56 12.52 6.59
N PRO A 107 -2.18 13.70 6.40
CA PRO A 107 -1.79 14.90 7.14
C PRO A 107 -1.96 14.74 8.65
N ARG A 108 -0.98 15.24 9.43
CA ARG A 108 -1.00 15.28 10.92
C ARG A 108 -1.03 13.91 11.61
N LEU A 109 -0.87 12.82 10.86
CA LEU A 109 -0.74 11.47 11.40
C LEU A 109 0.64 11.28 12.04
N ASN A 110 0.69 10.71 13.24
CA ASN A 110 1.95 10.27 13.84
C ASN A 110 2.26 8.85 13.39
N ILE A 111 3.25 8.72 12.48
CA ILE A 111 3.62 7.43 11.90
C ILE A 111 4.07 6.41 12.96
N GLN A 112 4.73 6.85 14.04
CA GLN A 112 5.23 5.94 15.07
C GLN A 112 4.09 5.34 15.88
N ASP A 113 3.10 6.15 16.25
CA ASP A 113 1.93 5.69 17.01
C ASP A 113 1.11 4.68 16.19
N GLU A 114 0.91 4.96 14.90
CA GLU A 114 0.19 4.07 13.97
C GLU A 114 0.92 2.74 13.75
N VAL A 115 2.25 2.78 13.65
CA VAL A 115 3.06 1.57 13.56
C VAL A 115 2.86 0.72 14.82
N VAL A 116 2.93 1.34 16.01
CA VAL A 116 2.75 0.62 17.28
C VAL A 116 1.35 0.03 17.39
N GLN A 117 0.31 0.80 17.09
CA GLN A 117 -1.09 0.36 17.17
C GLN A 117 -1.38 -0.83 16.23
N ARG A 118 -0.79 -0.83 15.03
CA ARG A 118 -1.03 -1.86 14.00
C ARG A 118 -0.10 -3.06 14.10
N SER A 119 0.91 -2.99 14.96
CA SER A 119 1.83 -4.08 15.18
C SER A 119 1.16 -5.19 16.00
N PRO A 120 1.18 -6.46 15.55
CA PRO A 120 0.49 -7.54 16.25
C PRO A 120 1.12 -7.88 17.61
N GLN A 121 2.39 -7.49 17.82
CA GLN A 121 3.10 -7.63 19.08
C GLN A 121 3.93 -6.37 19.40
N PRO A 122 4.28 -6.14 20.68
CA PRO A 122 5.18 -5.05 21.05
C PRO A 122 6.51 -5.11 20.29
N LEU A 123 6.94 -3.96 19.78
CA LEU A 123 8.15 -3.83 18.96
C LEU A 123 9.41 -3.76 19.83
N ASN A 124 10.39 -4.63 19.56
CA ASN A 124 11.71 -4.55 20.17
C ASN A 124 12.61 -3.50 19.47
N GLU A 125 13.81 -3.27 20.00
CA GLU A 125 14.75 -2.28 19.45
C GLU A 125 15.14 -2.54 17.99
N TYR A 126 15.31 -3.81 17.62
CA TYR A 126 15.66 -4.19 16.25
C TYR A 126 14.47 -4.02 15.30
N ASP A 127 13.25 -4.34 15.73
CA ASP A 127 12.03 -4.05 14.96
C ASP A 127 11.91 -2.55 14.67
N GLN A 128 12.11 -1.71 15.69
CA GLN A 128 12.06 -0.25 15.56
C GLN A 128 13.13 0.27 14.61
N GLN A 129 14.37 -0.28 14.67
CA GLN A 129 15.42 0.07 13.74
C GLN A 129 15.02 -0.23 12.29
N ILE A 130 14.49 -1.43 12.02
CA ILE A 130 14.05 -1.84 10.67
C ILE A 130 12.88 -0.98 10.18
N ILE A 131 11.92 -0.67 11.05
CA ILE A 131 10.80 0.21 10.73
C ILE A 131 11.30 1.61 10.37
N ASN A 132 12.22 2.19 11.14
CA ASN A 132 12.77 3.51 10.86
C ASN A 132 13.50 3.56 9.51
N GLN A 133 14.24 2.51 9.15
CA GLN A 133 14.84 2.39 7.82
C GLN A 133 13.78 2.33 6.71
N ARG A 134 12.68 1.61 6.93
CA ARG A 134 11.55 1.54 5.98
C ARG A 134 10.83 2.87 5.84
N ILE A 135 10.61 3.60 6.94
CA ILE A 135 10.01 4.94 6.92
C ILE A 135 10.88 5.87 6.08
N ALA A 136 12.19 5.89 6.31
CA ALA A 136 13.13 6.71 5.54
C ALA A 136 13.10 6.33 4.04
N ALA A 137 13.13 5.04 3.72
CA ALA A 137 13.02 4.56 2.34
C ALA A 137 11.68 4.95 1.69
N ALA A 138 10.57 4.85 2.40
CA ALA A 138 9.24 5.22 1.89
C ALA A 138 9.10 6.73 1.68
N GLN A 139 9.68 7.56 2.57
CA GLN A 139 9.73 9.02 2.40
C GLN A 139 10.53 9.40 1.15
N LEU A 140 11.72 8.81 0.98
CA LEU A 140 12.55 9.05 -0.20
C LEU A 140 11.86 8.55 -1.48
N TRP A 141 11.20 7.39 -1.41
CA TRP A 141 10.40 6.86 -2.49
C TRP A 141 9.28 7.82 -2.91
N LEU A 142 8.51 8.32 -1.95
CA LEU A 142 7.43 9.28 -2.17
C LEU A 142 7.91 10.61 -2.77
N GLN A 143 9.11 11.04 -2.38
CA GLN A 143 9.69 12.30 -2.85
C GLN A 143 10.19 12.21 -4.29
N ASP A 144 10.92 11.15 -4.61
CA ASP A 144 11.76 11.11 -5.81
C ASP A 144 11.24 10.13 -6.89
N TYR A 145 10.32 9.21 -6.54
CA TYR A 145 9.93 8.10 -7.43
C TYR A 145 8.43 7.83 -7.53
N ALA A 146 7.61 8.31 -6.60
CA ALA A 146 6.16 8.14 -6.68
C ALA A 146 5.61 8.95 -7.85
N ASP A 147 4.90 8.29 -8.76
CA ASP A 147 4.15 8.99 -9.79
C ASP A 147 2.93 9.68 -9.14
N GLU A 148 2.31 10.59 -9.89
CA GLU A 148 1.11 11.30 -9.41
C GLU A 148 -0.03 10.34 -9.05
N GLU A 149 -0.05 9.13 -9.62
CA GLU A 149 -1.03 8.09 -9.31
C GLU A 149 -0.84 7.46 -7.92
N GLU A 150 0.36 7.45 -7.35
CA GLU A 150 0.62 6.92 -6.01
C GLU A 150 0.52 7.97 -4.89
N LYS A 151 0.50 9.26 -5.25
CA LYS A 151 0.29 10.35 -4.28
C LYS A 151 -1.15 10.38 -3.78
N LEU A 152 -1.41 10.06 -2.51
CA LEU A 152 -2.74 10.15 -1.92
C LEU A 152 -3.14 11.62 -1.77
N VAL A 153 -4.01 12.09 -2.67
CA VAL A 153 -4.73 13.34 -2.49
C VAL A 153 -6.06 13.01 -1.84
N LEU A 154 -6.11 13.12 -0.51
CA LEU A 154 -7.36 12.98 0.23
C LEU A 154 -8.18 14.26 0.08
N TYR A 155 -9.36 14.13 -0.52
CA TYR A 155 -10.28 15.25 -0.66
C TYR A 155 -11.10 15.39 0.63
N LEU A 156 -10.67 16.23 1.57
CA LEU A 156 -11.32 16.38 2.87
C LEU A 156 -12.54 17.32 2.84
N GLU A 157 -12.50 18.36 2.01
CA GLU A 157 -13.51 19.43 2.04
C GLU A 157 -14.66 19.23 1.04
N GLN A 158 -14.38 18.57 -0.09
CA GLN A 158 -15.36 18.41 -1.17
C GLN A 158 -15.36 16.98 -1.71
N VAL A 159 -16.51 16.54 -2.23
CA VAL A 159 -16.62 15.29 -2.98
C VAL A 159 -15.72 15.37 -4.23
N PRO A 160 -14.92 14.33 -4.55
CA PRO A 160 -14.02 14.40 -5.70
C PRO A 160 -14.80 14.47 -7.01
N GLU A 161 -14.27 15.18 -8.00
CA GLU A 161 -14.97 15.44 -9.25
C GLU A 161 -15.39 14.18 -10.00
N LYS A 162 -14.56 13.13 -10.01
CA LYS A 162 -14.87 11.85 -10.68
C LYS A 162 -15.85 10.98 -9.90
N ALA A 163 -16.33 11.41 -8.73
CA ALA A 163 -17.38 10.73 -7.99
C ALA A 163 -18.79 11.16 -8.43
N ASN A 164 -18.93 11.74 -9.63
CA ASN A 164 -20.15 12.34 -10.15
C ASN A 164 -20.88 11.53 -11.23
N ASP A 165 -20.38 10.35 -11.60
CA ASP A 165 -20.92 9.52 -12.70
C ASP A 165 -20.88 8.03 -12.35
N PHE A 166 -21.49 7.68 -11.22
CA PHE A 166 -21.56 6.30 -10.76
C PHE A 166 -22.80 5.61 -11.31
N ASN A 167 -22.62 4.37 -11.76
CA ASN A 167 -23.74 3.54 -12.19
C ASN A 167 -24.58 3.04 -10.99
N ALA A 168 -25.76 2.47 -11.28
CA ALA A 168 -26.68 1.98 -10.25
C ALA A 168 -26.03 0.94 -9.30
N GLU A 169 -25.18 0.05 -9.80
CA GLU A 169 -24.49 -0.95 -8.97
C GLU A 169 -23.50 -0.30 -7.99
N GLN A 170 -22.77 0.73 -8.44
CA GLN A 170 -21.83 1.49 -7.62
C GLN A 170 -22.56 2.29 -6.54
N VAL A 171 -23.66 2.96 -6.88
CA VAL A 171 -24.48 3.71 -5.91
C VAL A 171 -25.07 2.77 -4.87
N ALA A 172 -25.66 1.65 -5.29
CA ALA A 172 -26.20 0.64 -4.38
C ALA A 172 -25.12 0.06 -3.46
N TYR A 173 -23.92 -0.20 -3.99
CA TYR A 173 -22.77 -0.64 -3.20
C TYR A 173 -22.38 0.37 -2.12
N LEU A 174 -22.23 1.66 -2.46
CA LEU A 174 -21.82 2.67 -1.48
C LEU A 174 -22.89 2.91 -0.42
N GLN A 175 -24.17 2.88 -0.80
CA GLN A 175 -25.28 2.98 0.13
C GLN A 175 -25.27 1.83 1.14
N LYS A 176 -25.12 0.59 0.64
CA LYS A 176 -25.05 -0.59 1.51
C LYS A 176 -23.79 -0.61 2.37
N LEU A 177 -22.65 -0.19 1.81
CA LEU A 177 -21.40 -0.08 2.54
C LEU A 177 -21.54 0.92 3.70
N MET A 178 -22.15 2.07 3.45
CA MET A 178 -22.43 3.07 4.48
C MET A 178 -23.27 2.49 5.62
N GLU A 179 -24.34 1.75 5.33
CA GLU A 179 -25.17 1.07 6.35
C GLU A 179 -24.36 0.07 7.18
N ASN A 180 -23.54 -0.75 6.52
CA ASN A 180 -22.71 -1.75 7.19
C ASN A 180 -21.62 -1.09 8.08
N LEU A 181 -21.02 0.01 7.60
CA LEU A 181 -20.01 0.77 8.35
C LEU A 181 -20.59 1.55 9.54
N GLN A 182 -21.85 2.00 9.48
CA GLN A 182 -22.48 2.65 10.64
C GLN A 182 -22.51 1.71 11.85
N ASN A 183 -22.76 0.42 11.62
CA ASN A 183 -22.93 -0.60 12.64
C ASN A 183 -21.65 -1.34 13.04
N ILE A 184 -20.50 -0.99 12.48
CA ILE A 184 -19.23 -1.65 12.80
C ILE A 184 -18.84 -1.39 14.28
N PRO A 185 -18.41 -2.43 15.02
CA PRO A 185 -18.01 -2.29 16.41
C PRO A 185 -16.69 -1.55 16.57
N ASN A 186 -15.67 -1.88 15.76
CA ASN A 186 -14.35 -1.27 15.83
C ASN A 186 -13.97 -0.64 14.49
N TRP A 187 -13.40 0.57 14.52
CA TRP A 187 -12.97 1.28 13.31
C TRP A 187 -11.54 0.89 12.89
N GLU A 188 -11.30 -0.40 12.74
CA GLU A 188 -9.98 -0.99 12.53
C GLU A 188 -9.78 -1.49 11.09
N ALA A 189 -8.56 -1.41 10.57
CA ALA A 189 -8.27 -1.66 9.15
C ALA A 189 -8.74 -3.04 8.66
N GLU A 190 -8.54 -4.09 9.44
CA GLU A 190 -8.94 -5.46 9.07
C GLU A 190 -10.46 -5.65 9.06
N GLU A 191 -11.16 -5.10 10.07
CA GLU A 191 -12.62 -5.15 10.13
C GLU A 191 -13.24 -4.35 8.98
N LEU A 192 -12.72 -3.14 8.73
CA LEU A 192 -13.14 -2.30 7.61
C LEU A 192 -12.91 -3.01 6.27
N GLN A 193 -11.75 -3.64 6.08
CA GLN A 193 -11.44 -4.39 4.86
C GLN A 193 -12.41 -5.57 4.69
N THR A 194 -12.75 -6.25 5.79
CA THR A 194 -13.71 -7.35 5.81
C THR A 194 -15.10 -6.88 5.43
N ILE A 195 -15.58 -5.76 5.97
CA ILE A 195 -16.88 -5.17 5.64
C ILE A 195 -16.94 -4.72 4.17
N ILE A 196 -15.88 -4.09 3.68
CA ILE A 196 -15.78 -3.67 2.27
C ILE A 196 -15.97 -4.89 1.36
N PHE A 197 -15.27 -6.00 1.63
CA PHE A 197 -15.39 -7.23 0.85
C PHE A 197 -16.72 -7.94 1.06
N SER A 198 -17.24 -8.06 2.28
CA SER A 198 -18.52 -8.74 2.54
C SER A 198 -19.67 -8.03 1.84
N THR A 199 -19.64 -6.70 1.81
CA THR A 199 -20.65 -5.89 1.09
C THR A 199 -20.62 -6.16 -0.41
N THR A 200 -19.44 -6.36 -1.01
CA THR A 200 -19.37 -6.77 -2.44
C THR A 200 -20.03 -8.12 -2.70
N LYS A 201 -19.82 -9.08 -1.78
CA LYS A 201 -20.38 -10.44 -1.88
C LYS A 201 -21.89 -10.44 -1.67
N GLU A 202 -22.37 -9.65 -0.72
CA GLU A 202 -23.80 -9.51 -0.40
C GLU A 202 -24.60 -9.03 -1.61
N LEU A 203 -24.06 -8.05 -2.36
CA LEU A 203 -24.73 -7.49 -3.54
C LEU A 203 -24.41 -8.22 -4.85
N GLY A 204 -23.52 -9.21 -4.83
CA GLY A 204 -23.08 -9.91 -6.05
C GLY A 204 -22.32 -9.01 -7.05
N ILE A 205 -21.80 -7.86 -6.60
CA ILE A 205 -21.06 -6.92 -7.45
C ILE A 205 -19.61 -7.36 -7.62
N GLN A 206 -19.05 -7.16 -8.81
CA GLN A 206 -17.64 -7.45 -9.05
C GLN A 206 -16.74 -6.50 -8.23
N GLN A 207 -15.73 -7.05 -7.56
CA GLN A 207 -14.81 -6.28 -6.72
C GLN A 207 -14.20 -5.06 -7.44
N PRO A 208 -13.73 -5.14 -8.71
CA PRO A 208 -13.18 -3.96 -9.38
C PRO A 208 -14.16 -2.79 -9.48
N ILE A 209 -15.46 -3.05 -9.64
CA ILE A 209 -16.50 -2.01 -9.74
C ILE A 209 -16.70 -1.33 -8.38
N ALA A 210 -16.84 -2.13 -7.33
CA ALA A 210 -17.04 -1.67 -5.96
C ALA A 210 -15.85 -0.86 -5.43
N PHE A 211 -14.64 -1.40 -5.58
CA PHE A 211 -13.42 -0.73 -5.13
C PHE A 211 -13.14 0.55 -5.92
N LYS A 212 -13.42 0.57 -7.24
CA LYS A 212 -13.31 1.79 -8.05
C LYS A 212 -14.23 2.89 -7.52
N ALA A 213 -15.49 2.58 -7.22
CA ALA A 213 -16.42 3.56 -6.65
C ALA A 213 -15.92 4.12 -5.31
N LEU A 214 -15.38 3.25 -4.46
CA LEU A 214 -14.82 3.64 -3.18
C LEU A 214 -13.60 4.57 -3.36
N TYR A 215 -12.62 4.21 -4.19
CA TYR A 215 -11.45 5.07 -4.40
C TYR A 215 -11.80 6.40 -5.07
N LEU A 216 -12.75 6.42 -6.02
CA LEU A 216 -13.19 7.67 -6.64
C LEU A 216 -13.86 8.60 -5.62
N SER A 217 -14.56 8.05 -4.62
CA SER A 217 -15.22 8.81 -3.55
C SER A 217 -14.26 9.54 -2.60
N PHE A 218 -13.03 9.04 -2.45
CA PHE A 218 -12.06 9.58 -1.47
C PHE A 218 -10.80 10.17 -2.11
N LEU A 219 -10.35 9.61 -3.23
CA LEU A 219 -9.04 9.87 -3.84
C LEU A 219 -9.10 10.46 -5.25
N ASN A 220 -10.28 10.54 -5.87
CA ASN A 220 -10.42 10.90 -7.30
C ASN A 220 -9.65 9.95 -8.25
N LYS A 221 -9.40 8.71 -7.81
CA LYS A 221 -8.61 7.69 -8.51
C LYS A 221 -9.39 6.39 -8.62
N GLU A 222 -9.09 5.61 -9.66
CA GLU A 222 -9.77 4.32 -9.88
C GLU A 222 -9.20 3.18 -9.02
N LYS A 223 -7.97 3.36 -8.52
CA LYS A 223 -7.24 2.40 -7.71
C LYS A 223 -6.54 3.13 -6.56
N GLY A 224 -6.20 2.38 -5.52
CA GLY A 224 -5.54 2.91 -4.34
C GLY A 224 -4.97 1.80 -3.45
N PRO A 225 -4.41 2.16 -2.29
CA PRO A 225 -3.93 1.20 -1.30
C PRO A 225 -5.12 0.41 -0.72
N LYS A 226 -4.85 -0.62 0.09
CA LYS A 226 -5.90 -1.42 0.74
C LYS A 226 -6.97 -0.52 1.37
N ALA A 227 -8.20 -0.63 0.88
CA ALA A 227 -9.28 0.29 1.22
C ALA A 227 -9.64 0.32 2.71
N GLY A 228 -9.60 -0.83 3.41
CA GLY A 228 -9.83 -0.85 4.85
C GLY A 228 -8.75 -0.08 5.62
N GLY A 229 -7.49 -0.21 5.19
CA GLY A 229 -6.39 0.61 5.71
C GLY A 229 -6.62 2.09 5.44
N LEU A 230 -6.96 2.46 4.20
CA LEU A 230 -7.28 3.84 3.82
C LEU A 230 -8.37 4.45 4.71
N LEU A 231 -9.49 3.75 4.90
CA LEU A 231 -10.60 4.25 5.72
C LEU A 231 -10.26 4.28 7.21
N SER A 232 -9.38 3.40 7.69
CA SER A 232 -8.96 3.41 9.10
C SER A 232 -8.17 4.65 9.49
N TYR A 233 -7.57 5.36 8.53
CA TYR A 233 -6.90 6.64 8.77
C TYR A 233 -7.85 7.83 8.84
N LEU A 234 -9.12 7.61 8.51
CA LEU A 234 -10.13 8.64 8.38
C LEU A 234 -11.14 8.51 9.52
N GLU A 235 -11.58 9.67 10.02
CA GLU A 235 -12.64 9.73 11.02
C GLU A 235 -13.91 9.02 10.52
N LYS A 236 -14.49 8.14 11.34
CA LYS A 236 -15.71 7.38 11.00
C LYS A 236 -16.81 8.30 10.47
N TYR A 237 -17.04 9.43 11.14
CA TYR A 237 -18.05 10.40 10.74
C TYR A 237 -17.78 10.97 9.33
N PHE A 238 -16.53 11.31 9.02
CA PHE A 238 -16.15 11.80 7.69
C PHE A 238 -16.41 10.76 6.61
N VAL A 239 -16.03 9.50 6.84
CA VAL A 239 -16.23 8.41 5.88
C VAL A 239 -17.73 8.22 5.59
N ILE A 240 -18.56 8.15 6.64
CA ILE A 240 -20.01 8.00 6.48
C ILE A 240 -20.62 9.21 5.75
N SER A 241 -20.26 10.43 6.15
CA SER A 241 -20.74 11.66 5.49
C SER A 241 -20.34 11.69 4.01
N ARG A 242 -19.10 11.34 3.68
CA ARG A 242 -18.62 11.31 2.29
C ARG A 242 -19.41 10.31 1.45
N LEU A 243 -19.64 9.10 1.96
CA LEU A 243 -20.43 8.10 1.25
C LEU A 243 -21.87 8.59 1.02
N GLN A 244 -22.47 9.23 2.02
CA GLN A 244 -23.79 9.83 1.91
C GLN A 244 -23.85 10.92 0.83
N ASP A 245 -22.88 11.84 0.80
CA ASP A 245 -22.80 12.93 -0.17
C ASP A 245 -22.67 12.38 -1.60
N VAL A 246 -21.82 11.38 -1.80
CA VAL A 246 -21.61 10.72 -3.11
C VAL A 246 -22.88 10.00 -3.57
N VAL A 247 -23.56 9.28 -2.68
CA VAL A 247 -24.84 8.62 -3.00
C VAL A 247 -25.89 9.66 -3.39
N ALA A 248 -26.03 10.75 -2.62
CA ALA A 248 -26.99 11.82 -2.92
C ALA A 248 -26.71 12.51 -4.25
N LEU A 249 -25.43 12.76 -4.56
CA LEU A 249 -24.99 13.38 -5.82
C LEU A 249 -25.39 12.54 -7.05
N ASN A 250 -25.33 11.22 -6.95
CA ASN A 250 -25.62 10.31 -8.07
C ASN A 250 -27.11 9.89 -8.13
N ALA A 251 -27.82 9.84 -7.00
CA ALA A 251 -29.26 9.54 -6.96
C ALA A 251 -30.14 10.64 -7.61
N GLY A 252 -29.63 11.88 -7.68
CA GLY A 252 -30.32 12.98 -8.37
C GLY A 252 -30.37 12.84 -9.89
N LYS A 253 -29.51 12.00 -10.49
CA LYS A 253 -29.37 11.88 -11.95
C LYS A 253 -30.20 10.78 -12.59
N GLU A 254 -30.44 9.67 -11.88
CA GLU A 254 -31.39 8.63 -12.35
C GLU A 254 -32.80 9.20 -12.57
N LYS A 255 -33.18 10.26 -11.85
CA LYS A 255 -34.47 10.93 -12.05
C LYS A 255 -34.55 11.81 -13.30
N LEU A 256 -33.41 12.21 -13.88
CA LEU A 256 -33.33 13.09 -15.06
C LEU A 256 -33.16 12.32 -16.38
N GLU A 257 -32.68 11.07 -16.35
CA GLU A 257 -32.55 10.23 -17.55
C GLU A 257 -33.83 9.42 -17.86
N VAL A 258 -34.77 9.34 -16.91
CA VAL A 258 -36.04 8.61 -17.04
C VAL A 258 -37.23 9.58 -17.32
N SER A 259 -36.96 10.88 -17.46
CA SER A 259 -37.93 11.94 -17.77
C SER A 259 -37.70 12.54 -19.15
#